data_AF-A0A1Q6LEJ4-F1
#
_entry.id   AF-A0A1Q6LEJ4-F1
#
_cell.length_a   1.000
_cell.length_b   1.000
_cell.length_c   1.000
_cell.angle_alpha   90.00
_cell.angle_beta   90.00
_cell.angle_gamma   90.00
#
_symmetry.space_group_name_H-M   'P 1'
#
loop_
_entity.id
_entity.type
_entity.pdbx_description
1 polymer ?
#
loop_
_entity_poly.entity_id
_entity_poly.type
_entity_poly.pdbx_seq_one_letter_code
_entity_poly.pdbx_strand_id
1 'polypeptide(L)'
;MDAYEKIYNIDYKTNAYMFTLKDNSTENTENVSAVKGVVQNTTLYNQINTIVNSLNKIMIILIILSAMLTIVILFNLTNINVEERIRELSTIKVLGFRDNEVTMYIYRETILLSQIGIAVGWLFGIWLHNYILTIVPPDQVMFDPSLWIGAYIIPVIVVNIVTFALKFYINKKLIKVDMIEALKSVD
;
A
#
# COMPACT_ATOMS: atom_id res chain seq x y z
N MET A 1 27.82 37.66 -27.66
CA MET A 1 29.19 37.46 -28.18
C MET A 1 30.05 38.65 -27.81
N ASP A 2 29.62 39.88 -28.11
CA ASP A 2 30.37 41.13 -27.87
C ASP A 2 30.83 41.40 -26.42
N ALA A 3 30.09 40.93 -25.41
CA ALA A 3 30.46 41.15 -24.01
C ALA A 3 31.63 40.25 -23.54
N TYR A 4 31.84 39.09 -24.16
CA TYR A 4 32.88 38.13 -23.78
C TYR A 4 34.26 38.55 -24.34
N GLU A 5 34.30 38.99 -25.59
CA GLU A 5 35.53 39.48 -26.25
C GLU A 5 36.09 40.73 -25.58
N LYS A 6 35.21 41.62 -25.10
CA LYS A 6 35.61 42.89 -24.48
C LYS A 6 36.27 42.72 -23.10
N ILE A 7 36.00 41.62 -22.41
CA ILE A 7 36.53 41.35 -21.06
C ILE A 7 37.80 40.50 -21.13
N TYR A 8 37.86 39.54 -22.04
CA TYR A 8 38.95 38.56 -22.07
C TYR A 8 39.98 38.77 -23.19
N ASN A 9 39.72 39.66 -24.17
CA ASN A 9 40.63 39.97 -25.28
C ASN A 9 41.11 38.71 -26.04
N ILE A 10 40.25 37.68 -26.10
CA ILE A 10 40.43 36.42 -26.82
C ILE A 10 39.25 36.26 -27.78
N ASP A 11 39.56 35.91 -29.03
CA ASP A 11 38.61 35.69 -30.12
C ASP A 11 37.60 34.59 -29.75
N TYR A 12 36.29 34.86 -29.82
CA TYR A 12 35.26 33.91 -29.38
C TYR A 12 35.20 32.69 -30.31
N LYS A 13 35.74 31.54 -29.88
CA LYS A 13 35.56 30.26 -30.57
C LYS A 13 34.31 29.55 -30.04
N THR A 14 33.32 29.38 -30.91
CA THR A 14 32.10 28.60 -30.66
C THR A 14 32.44 27.11 -30.53
N ASN A 15 32.35 26.57 -29.31
CA ASN A 15 32.65 25.16 -29.03
C ASN A 15 31.39 24.28 -28.98
N ALA A 16 30.21 24.85 -29.25
CA ALA A 16 28.94 24.15 -29.14
C ALA A 16 27.97 24.65 -30.23
N TYR A 17 27.56 23.73 -31.10
CA TYR A 17 26.49 23.95 -32.05
C TYR A 17 25.20 23.37 -31.48
N MET A 18 24.17 24.20 -31.31
CA MET A 18 22.86 23.77 -30.84
C MET A 18 22.06 23.22 -32.02
N PHE A 19 21.95 21.89 -32.11
CA PHE A 19 21.11 21.22 -33.10
C PHE A 19 19.78 20.83 -32.47
N THR A 20 18.70 21.51 -32.85
CA THR A 20 17.33 21.04 -32.60
C THR A 20 16.96 20.07 -33.73
N LEU A 21 16.76 18.80 -33.38
CA LEU A 21 16.26 17.79 -34.31
C LEU A 21 14.75 17.99 -34.49
N LYS A 22 14.28 17.98 -35.75
CA LYS A 22 12.87 18.18 -36.12
C LYS A 22 12.01 16.93 -35.88
N ASP A 23 12.64 15.79 -35.58
CA ASP A 23 11.98 14.50 -35.41
C ASP A 23 12.63 13.71 -34.25
N ASN A 24 11.79 13.19 -33.36
CA ASN A 24 12.18 12.64 -32.04
C ASN A 24 12.29 11.10 -32.03
N SER A 25 12.45 10.47 -33.20
CA SER A 25 12.46 9.01 -33.31
C SER A 25 13.84 8.40 -33.07
N THR A 26 13.88 7.36 -32.25
CA THR A 26 15.06 6.77 -31.57
C THR A 26 15.98 5.91 -32.45
N GLU A 27 15.79 5.89 -33.76
CA GLU A 27 16.47 4.91 -34.64
C GLU A 27 17.78 5.44 -35.27
N ASN A 28 18.01 6.76 -35.30
CA ASN A 28 19.18 7.36 -35.96
C ASN A 28 20.26 7.91 -35.01
N THR A 29 20.14 7.70 -33.70
CA THR A 29 20.99 8.38 -32.70
C THR A 29 22.30 7.68 -32.37
N GLU A 30 22.62 6.53 -32.99
CA GLU A 30 23.84 5.77 -32.67
C GLU A 30 25.14 6.33 -33.27
N ASN A 31 25.08 7.18 -34.32
CA ASN A 31 26.28 7.53 -35.10
C ASN A 31 26.84 8.95 -34.92
N VAL A 32 26.41 9.72 -33.90
CA VAL A 32 26.94 11.08 -33.69
C VAL A 32 27.47 11.25 -32.26
N SER A 33 28.79 11.40 -32.14
CA SER A 33 29.53 11.54 -30.87
C SER A 33 29.10 12.74 -30.01
N ALA A 34 28.29 13.67 -30.53
CA ALA A 34 27.70 14.79 -29.80
C ALA A 34 26.43 14.43 -28.99
N VAL A 35 25.88 13.22 -29.15
CA VAL A 35 24.69 12.75 -28.44
C VAL A 35 25.04 11.91 -27.19
N LYS A 36 26.28 11.97 -26.69
CA LYS A 36 26.67 11.21 -25.49
C LYS A 36 25.95 11.70 -24.21
N GLY A 37 25.72 13.00 -24.04
CA GLY A 37 25.02 13.54 -22.86
C GLY A 37 23.52 13.22 -22.81
N VAL A 38 22.85 13.21 -23.96
CA VAL A 38 21.41 12.90 -24.06
C VAL A 38 21.19 11.38 -24.03
N VAL A 39 22.01 10.58 -24.73
CA VAL A 39 21.93 9.11 -24.65
C VAL A 39 22.24 8.61 -23.24
N GLN A 40 23.18 9.22 -22.51
CA GLN A 40 23.52 8.79 -21.16
C GLN A 40 22.42 9.13 -20.14
N ASN A 41 21.81 10.32 -20.22
CA ASN A 41 20.62 10.63 -19.43
C ASN A 41 19.45 9.68 -19.77
N THR A 42 19.15 9.46 -21.06
CA THR A 42 18.09 8.53 -21.47
C THR A 42 18.37 7.09 -21.03
N THR A 43 19.64 6.65 -21.05
CA THR A 43 20.03 5.32 -20.56
C THR A 43 19.87 5.21 -19.04
N LEU A 44 20.25 6.25 -18.27
CA LEU A 44 20.01 6.31 -16.83
C LEU A 44 18.51 6.32 -16.49
N TYR A 45 17.71 7.12 -17.21
CA TYR A 45 16.25 7.13 -17.05
C TYR A 45 15.64 5.77 -17.38
N ASN A 46 16.07 5.11 -18.46
CA ASN A 46 15.57 3.78 -18.83
C ASN A 46 16.00 2.70 -17.82
N GLN A 47 17.20 2.78 -17.25
CA GLN A 47 17.65 1.88 -16.18
C GLN A 47 16.84 2.11 -14.89
N ILE A 48 16.67 3.36 -14.45
CA ILE A 48 15.85 3.71 -13.29
C ILE A 48 14.41 3.25 -13.49
N ASN A 49 13.80 3.51 -14.65
CA ASN A 49 12.44 3.06 -14.95
C ASN A 49 12.31 1.53 -14.95
N THR A 50 13.33 0.81 -15.44
CA THR A 50 13.34 -0.65 -15.40
C THR A 50 13.44 -1.18 -13.96
N ILE A 51 14.26 -0.55 -13.12
CA ILE A 51 14.38 -0.87 -11.70
C ILE A 51 13.06 -0.58 -10.97
N VAL A 52 12.50 0.62 -11.14
CA VAL A 52 11.22 1.03 -10.54
C VAL A 52 10.08 0.11 -10.96
N ASN A 53 10.00 -0.25 -12.25
CA ASN A 53 8.97 -1.19 -12.72
C ASN A 53 9.14 -2.60 -12.13
N SER A 54 10.38 -3.06 -11.97
CA SER A 54 10.66 -4.37 -11.35
C SER A 54 10.28 -4.37 -9.86
N LEU A 55 10.64 -3.30 -9.13
CA LEU A 55 10.24 -3.11 -7.74
C LEU A 55 8.72 -3.01 -7.61
N ASN A 56 8.05 -2.28 -8.50
CA ASN A 56 6.59 -2.17 -8.49
C ASN A 56 5.90 -3.54 -8.65
N LYS A 57 6.41 -4.40 -9.54
CA LYS A 57 5.89 -5.78 -9.66
C LYS A 57 6.05 -6.57 -8.36
N ILE A 58 7.21 -6.49 -7.72
CA ILE A 58 7.47 -7.17 -6.44
C ILE A 58 6.54 -6.61 -5.35
N MET A 59 6.37 -5.29 -5.26
CA MET A 59 5.48 -4.64 -4.31
C MET A 59 4.03 -5.10 -4.48
N ILE A 60 3.53 -5.20 -5.71
CA ILE A 60 2.16 -5.69 -5.98
C ILE A 60 1.97 -7.12 -5.43
N ILE A 61 2.95 -8.01 -5.64
CA ILE A 61 2.89 -9.37 -5.10
C ILE A 61 2.86 -9.34 -3.56
N LEU A 62 3.72 -8.54 -2.93
CA LEU A 62 3.75 -8.40 -1.47
C LEU A 62 2.44 -7.83 -0.90
N ILE A 63 1.83 -6.87 -1.59
CA ILE A 63 0.52 -6.31 -1.20
C ILE A 63 -0.56 -7.40 -1.22
N ILE A 64 -0.59 -8.23 -2.26
CA ILE A 64 -1.55 -9.34 -2.37
C ILE A 64 -1.33 -10.35 -1.23
N LEU A 65 -0.08 -10.73 -0.97
CA LEU A 65 0.25 -11.67 0.12
C LEU A 65 -0.12 -11.10 1.49
N SER A 66 0.15 -9.82 1.71
CA SER A 66 -0.22 -9.12 2.95
C SER A 66 -1.75 -9.05 3.12
N ALA A 67 -2.49 -8.79 2.05
CA ALA A 67 -3.95 -8.81 2.07
C ALA A 67 -4.49 -10.21 2.41
N MET A 68 -3.93 -11.27 1.83
CA MET A 68 -4.29 -12.65 2.17
C MET A 68 -3.99 -12.97 3.64
N LEU A 69 -2.81 -12.59 4.13
CA LEU A 69 -2.43 -12.79 5.53
C LEU A 69 -3.38 -12.06 6.48
N THR A 70 -3.77 -10.83 6.14
CA THR A 70 -4.74 -10.04 6.91
C THR A 70 -6.07 -10.78 7.07
N ILE A 71 -6.57 -11.43 6.01
CA ILE A 71 -7.81 -12.22 6.06
C ILE A 71 -7.68 -13.37 7.06
N VAL A 72 -6.57 -14.12 6.99
CA VAL A 72 -6.32 -15.27 7.89
C VAL A 72 -6.21 -14.82 9.34
N ILE A 73 -5.48 -13.74 9.61
CA ILE A 73 -5.32 -13.18 10.96
C ILE A 73 -6.68 -12.74 11.52
N LEU A 74 -7.46 -11.97 10.75
CA LEU A 74 -8.78 -11.50 11.20
C LEU A 74 -9.75 -12.66 11.45
N PHE A 75 -9.72 -13.70 10.60
CA PHE A 75 -10.52 -14.90 10.80
C PHE A 75 -10.17 -15.61 12.11
N ASN A 76 -8.88 -15.87 12.35
CA ASN A 76 -8.43 -16.55 13.56
C ASN A 76 -8.74 -15.73 14.81
N LEU A 77 -8.45 -14.43 14.79
CA LEU A 77 -8.67 -13.55 15.93
C LEU A 77 -10.16 -13.44 16.28
N THR A 78 -11.03 -13.36 15.27
CA THR A 78 -12.47 -13.32 15.53
C THR A 78 -13.02 -14.67 16.00
N ASN A 79 -12.50 -15.80 15.52
CA ASN A 79 -12.87 -17.11 16.05
C ASN A 79 -12.45 -17.28 17.51
N ILE A 80 -11.22 -16.91 17.86
CA ILE A 80 -10.72 -16.95 19.25
C ILE A 80 -11.63 -16.09 20.15
N ASN A 81 -11.91 -14.84 19.76
CA ASN A 81 -12.79 -13.96 20.53
C ASN A 81 -14.20 -14.54 20.75
N VAL A 82 -14.75 -15.25 19.76
CA VAL A 82 -16.06 -15.91 19.88
C VAL A 82 -15.99 -17.14 20.78
N GLU A 83 -14.93 -17.94 20.68
CA GLU A 83 -14.75 -19.17 21.46
C GLU A 83 -14.49 -18.88 22.94
N GLU A 84 -13.71 -17.86 23.26
CA GLU A 84 -13.48 -17.42 24.65
C GLU A 84 -14.79 -16.96 25.32
N ARG A 85 -15.66 -16.30 24.55
CA ARG A 85 -16.90 -15.73 25.07
C ARG A 85 -18.11 -16.63 24.90
N ILE A 86 -17.97 -17.83 24.35
CA ILE A 86 -19.10 -18.70 24.02
C ILE A 86 -20.01 -18.97 25.23
N ARG A 87 -19.43 -19.10 26.42
CA ARG A 87 -20.16 -19.32 27.68
C ARG A 87 -21.00 -18.10 28.06
N GLU A 88 -20.46 -16.90 27.90
CA GLU A 88 -21.19 -15.64 28.13
C GLU A 88 -22.35 -15.49 27.15
N LEU A 89 -22.11 -15.80 25.86
CA LEU A 89 -23.14 -15.77 24.81
C LEU A 89 -24.25 -16.79 25.08
N SER A 90 -23.90 -18.00 25.54
CA SER A 90 -24.86 -19.04 25.94
C SER A 90 -25.77 -18.59 27.07
N THR A 91 -25.23 -17.94 28.11
CA THR A 91 -26.06 -17.40 29.19
C THR A 91 -27.01 -16.30 28.69
N ILE A 92 -26.53 -15.41 27.81
CA ILE A 92 -27.37 -14.36 27.22
C ILE A 92 -28.48 -14.97 26.34
N LYS A 93 -28.18 -16.01 25.57
CA LYS A 93 -29.19 -16.69 24.73
C LYS A 93 -30.26 -17.40 25.56
N VAL A 94 -29.88 -18.01 26.70
CA VAL A 94 -30.84 -18.66 27.63
C VAL A 94 -31.78 -17.64 28.30
N LEU A 95 -31.34 -16.39 28.45
CA LEU A 95 -32.19 -15.29 28.92
C LEU A 95 -33.18 -14.79 27.85
N GLY A 96 -33.22 -15.41 26.66
CA GLY A 96 -34.19 -15.13 25.60
C GLY A 96 -33.72 -14.14 24.53
N PHE A 97 -32.45 -13.74 24.53
CA PHE A 97 -31.89 -12.86 23.50
C PHE A 97 -31.69 -13.59 22.16
N ARG A 98 -31.86 -12.86 21.05
CA ARG A 98 -31.76 -13.42 19.69
C ARG A 98 -30.31 -13.46 19.21
N ASP A 99 -29.95 -14.46 18.41
CA ASP A 99 -28.59 -14.68 17.87
C ASP A 99 -27.98 -13.44 17.19
N ASN A 100 -28.83 -12.62 16.54
CA ASN A 100 -28.40 -11.38 15.89
C ASN A 100 -27.95 -10.29 16.90
N GLU A 101 -28.58 -10.22 18.08
CA GLU A 101 -28.22 -9.24 19.11
C GLU A 101 -26.88 -9.63 19.77
N VAL A 102 -26.72 -10.93 20.03
CA VAL A 102 -25.48 -11.53 20.55
C VAL A 102 -24.33 -11.34 19.55
N THR A 103 -24.55 -11.59 18.26
CA THR A 103 -23.55 -11.35 17.20
C THR A 103 -23.20 -9.87 17.07
N MET A 104 -24.17 -8.96 17.22
CA MET A 104 -23.95 -7.52 17.12
C MET A 104 -23.06 -7.00 18.25
N TYR A 105 -23.16 -7.58 19.45
CA TYR A 105 -22.30 -7.23 20.57
C TYR A 105 -20.82 -7.44 20.25
N ILE A 106 -20.45 -8.66 19.82
CA ILE A 106 -19.06 -8.99 19.42
C ILE A 106 -18.62 -8.15 18.22
N TYR A 107 -19.52 -7.97 17.24
CA TYR A 107 -19.18 -7.24 16.02
C TYR A 107 -18.84 -5.76 16.27
N ARG A 108 -19.45 -5.13 17.28
CA ARG A 108 -19.12 -3.74 17.65
C ARG A 108 -17.68 -3.63 18.15
N GLU A 109 -17.23 -4.57 18.96
CA GLU A 109 -15.83 -4.59 19.42
C GLU A 109 -14.86 -4.80 18.25
N THR A 110 -15.14 -5.77 17.38
CA THR A 110 -14.30 -6.06 16.22
C THR A 110 -14.21 -4.86 15.27
N ILE A 111 -15.31 -4.13 15.04
CA ILE A 111 -15.26 -2.89 14.24
C ILE A 111 -14.38 -1.85 14.92
N LEU A 112 -14.56 -1.58 16.22
CA LEU A 112 -13.79 -0.56 16.92
C LEU A 112 -12.29 -0.87 16.88
N LEU A 113 -11.91 -2.12 17.16
CA LEU A 113 -10.53 -2.61 17.05
C LEU A 113 -9.99 -2.46 15.62
N SER A 114 -10.79 -2.80 14.62
CA SER A 114 -10.43 -2.68 13.21
C SER A 114 -10.21 -1.22 12.78
N GLN A 115 -11.07 -0.29 13.20
CA GLN A 115 -10.92 1.14 12.91
C GLN A 115 -9.68 1.73 13.59
N ILE A 116 -9.40 1.35 14.84
CA ILE A 116 -8.17 1.77 15.54
C ILE A 116 -6.95 1.22 14.80
N GLY A 117 -6.99 -0.06 14.38
CA GLY A 117 -5.91 -0.67 13.61
C GLY A 117 -5.64 0.05 12.28
N ILE A 118 -6.69 0.44 11.56
CA ILE A 118 -6.58 1.24 10.32
C ILE A 118 -5.92 2.60 10.62
N ALA A 119 -6.40 3.32 11.64
CA ALA A 119 -5.88 4.64 11.99
C ALA A 119 -4.39 4.58 12.37
N VAL A 120 -4.00 3.62 13.20
CA VAL A 120 -2.60 3.39 13.59
C VAL A 120 -1.75 2.99 12.37
N GLY A 121 -2.28 2.10 11.52
CA GLY A 121 -1.61 1.68 10.29
C GLY A 121 -1.35 2.84 9.32
N TRP A 122 -2.30 3.75 9.16
CA TRP A 122 -2.12 4.96 8.36
C TRP A 122 -1.07 5.90 8.93
N LEU A 123 -1.12 6.18 10.24
CA LEU A 123 -0.13 7.02 10.90
C LEU A 123 1.28 6.46 10.71
N PHE A 124 1.45 5.16 10.93
CA PHE A 124 2.73 4.48 10.75
C PHE A 124 3.18 4.45 9.28
N GLY A 125 2.25 4.22 8.35
CA GLY A 125 2.54 4.21 6.91
C GLY A 125 2.98 5.57 6.37
N ILE A 126 2.32 6.67 6.78
CA ILE A 126 2.72 8.04 6.44
C ILE A 126 4.11 8.34 7.00
N TRP A 127 4.33 7.99 8.27
CA TRP A 127 5.63 8.20 8.91
C TRP A 127 6.75 7.45 8.18
N LEU A 128 6.53 6.18 7.83
CA LEU A 128 7.52 5.35 7.13
C LEU A 128 7.75 5.82 5.68
N HIS A 129 6.70 6.26 4.98
CA HIS A 129 6.82 6.84 3.65
C HIS A 129 7.71 8.09 3.66
N ASN A 130 7.46 9.02 4.59
CA ASN A 130 8.26 10.23 4.75
C ASN A 130 9.70 9.92 5.16
N TYR A 131 9.90 8.91 6.02
CA TYR A 131 11.23 8.46 6.44
C TYR A 131 12.05 7.93 5.26
N ILE A 132 11.44 7.10 4.41
CA ILE A 132 12.08 6.56 3.20
C ILE A 132 12.43 7.70 2.22
N LEU A 133 11.51 8.64 1.98
CA LEU A 133 11.76 9.78 1.09
C LEU A 133 12.89 10.70 1.56
N THR A 134 13.18 10.74 2.85
CA THR A 134 14.23 11.61 3.40
C THR A 134 15.62 10.98 3.30
N ILE A 135 15.71 9.65 3.35
CA ILE A 135 16.99 8.92 3.51
C ILE A 135 17.47 8.26 2.22
N VAL A 136 16.55 7.89 1.33
CA VAL A 136 16.85 7.10 0.13
C VAL A 136 17.24 7.90 -1.13
N PRO A 137 16.88 9.19 -1.35
CA PRO A 137 17.22 9.86 -2.59
C PRO A 137 18.74 10.02 -2.78
N PRO A 138 19.34 9.48 -3.86
CA PRO A 138 20.65 9.95 -4.30
C PRO A 138 20.52 11.38 -4.82
N ASP A 139 21.55 12.22 -4.62
CA ASP A 139 21.59 13.67 -4.94
C ASP A 139 21.18 14.06 -6.38
N GLN A 140 20.95 13.09 -7.26
CA GLN A 140 20.67 13.24 -8.69
C GLN A 140 19.24 12.84 -9.10
N VAL A 141 18.38 12.41 -8.17
CA VAL A 141 17.01 11.97 -8.47
C VAL A 141 16.01 12.59 -7.49
N MET A 142 15.12 13.46 -8.00
CA MET A 142 13.96 13.93 -7.25
C MET A 142 12.85 12.87 -7.35
N PHE A 143 12.55 12.19 -6.24
CA PHE A 143 11.32 11.39 -6.15
C PHE A 143 10.13 12.34 -6.08
N ASP A 144 9.16 12.16 -6.98
CA ASP A 144 7.88 12.87 -6.89
C ASP A 144 7.14 12.40 -5.62
N PRO A 145 6.92 13.28 -4.62
CA PRO A 145 6.25 12.93 -3.37
C PRO A 145 4.72 12.85 -3.52
N SER A 146 4.19 12.77 -4.74
CA SER A 146 2.76 12.60 -5.02
C SER A 146 2.18 11.37 -4.31
N LEU A 147 1.57 11.62 -3.15
CA LEU A 147 0.78 10.66 -2.40
C LEU A 147 -0.51 10.35 -3.17
N TRP A 148 -0.53 9.21 -3.86
CA TRP A 148 -1.75 8.74 -4.49
C TRP A 148 -2.80 8.39 -3.42
N ILE A 149 -3.92 9.12 -3.40
CA ILE A 149 -5.00 8.94 -2.42
C ILE A 149 -5.54 7.49 -2.40
N GLY A 150 -5.43 6.77 -3.52
CA GLY A 150 -5.80 5.37 -3.63
C GLY A 150 -5.02 4.43 -2.70
N ALA A 151 -3.77 4.78 -2.36
CA ALA A 151 -2.95 4.01 -1.44
C ALA A 151 -3.52 3.96 -0.01
N TYR A 152 -4.32 4.97 0.37
CA TYR A 152 -4.98 5.02 1.68
C TYR A 152 -6.36 4.38 1.65
N ILE A 153 -7.12 4.58 0.56
CA ILE A 153 -8.51 4.14 0.45
C ILE A 153 -8.60 2.62 0.24
N ILE A 154 -7.72 2.04 -0.58
CA ILE A 154 -7.76 0.61 -0.92
C ILE A 154 -7.66 -0.28 0.34
N PRO A 155 -6.67 -0.11 1.24
CA PRO A 155 -6.58 -0.92 2.46
C PRO A 155 -7.83 -0.82 3.34
N VAL A 156 -8.43 0.37 3.45
CA VAL A 156 -9.65 0.57 4.24
C VAL A 156 -10.82 -0.18 3.67
N ILE A 157 -11.01 -0.13 2.35
CA ILE A 157 -12.06 -0.89 1.68
C ILE A 157 -11.84 -2.40 1.90
N VAL A 158 -10.61 -2.88 1.70
CA VAL A 158 -10.27 -4.31 1.89
C VAL A 158 -10.59 -4.76 3.31
N VAL A 159 -10.10 -4.04 4.33
CA VAL A 159 -10.33 -4.40 5.75
C VAL A 159 -11.83 -4.37 6.10
N ASN A 160 -12.57 -3.36 5.65
CA ASN A 160 -14.02 -3.30 5.91
C ASN A 160 -14.78 -4.44 5.23
N ILE A 161 -14.43 -4.80 3.99
CA ILE A 161 -15.03 -5.95 3.28
C ILE A 161 -14.76 -7.24 4.05
N VAL A 162 -13.53 -7.45 4.49
CA VAL A 162 -13.14 -8.66 5.24
C VAL A 162 -13.88 -8.73 6.58
N THR A 163 -13.92 -7.64 7.35
CA THR A 163 -14.65 -7.57 8.62
C THR A 163 -16.17 -7.81 8.42
N PHE A 164 -16.75 -7.29 7.33
CA PHE A 164 -18.16 -7.54 7.00
C PHE A 164 -18.42 -9.00 6.61
N ALA A 165 -17.53 -9.61 5.82
CA ALA A 165 -17.62 -11.03 5.45
C ALA A 165 -17.53 -11.94 6.70
N LEU A 166 -16.64 -11.61 7.65
CA LEU A 166 -16.51 -12.33 8.91
C LEU A 166 -17.77 -12.23 9.78
N LYS A 167 -18.42 -11.07 9.82
CA LYS A 167 -19.72 -10.90 10.50
C LYS A 167 -20.74 -11.92 10.00
N PHE A 168 -20.88 -12.03 8.68
CA PHE A 168 -21.84 -12.94 8.05
C PHE A 168 -21.50 -14.40 8.33
N TYR A 169 -20.21 -14.76 8.27
CA TYR A 169 -19.72 -16.09 8.61
C TYR A 169 -20.03 -16.47 10.07
N ILE A 170 -19.74 -15.58 11.02
CA ILE A 170 -19.94 -15.84 12.45
C ILE A 170 -21.43 -15.88 12.80
N ASN A 171 -22.23 -15.00 12.23
CA ASN A 171 -23.69 -15.04 12.39
C ASN A 171 -24.23 -16.43 12.02
N LYS A 172 -23.79 -16.99 10.88
CA LYS A 172 -24.14 -18.36 10.49
C LYS A 172 -23.57 -19.44 11.42
N LYS A 173 -22.36 -19.27 11.95
CA LYS A 173 -21.75 -20.21 12.92
C LYS A 173 -22.58 -20.24 14.22
N LEU A 174 -22.96 -19.09 14.76
CA LEU A 174 -23.71 -18.96 16.02
C LEU A 174 -25.14 -19.54 15.96
N ILE A 175 -25.80 -19.49 14.79
CA ILE A 175 -27.12 -20.11 14.59
C ILE A 175 -27.04 -21.64 14.60
N LYS A 176 -25.91 -22.20 14.17
CA LYS A 176 -25.71 -23.67 14.07
C LYS A 176 -25.12 -24.31 15.33
N VAL A 177 -24.49 -23.52 16.20
CA VAL A 177 -23.93 -24.04 17.44
C VAL A 177 -25.07 -24.24 18.43
N ASP A 178 -25.31 -25.50 18.78
CA ASP A 178 -26.28 -25.87 19.80
C ASP A 178 -25.72 -25.47 21.18
N MET A 179 -26.04 -24.25 21.63
CA MET A 179 -25.52 -23.70 22.90
C MET A 179 -25.92 -24.53 24.12
N ILE A 180 -26.91 -25.43 23.98
CA ILE A 180 -27.33 -26.37 25.03
C ILE A 180 -26.25 -27.44 25.26
N GLU A 181 -25.53 -27.86 24.22
CA GLU A 181 -24.49 -28.91 24.33
C GLU A 181 -23.21 -28.36 24.98
N ALA A 182 -22.89 -27.08 24.76
CA ALA A 182 -21.83 -26.36 25.47
C ALA A 182 -22.09 -26.21 26.99
N LEU A 183 -23.37 -26.29 27.42
CA LEU A 183 -23.73 -26.30 28.83
C LEU A 183 -23.64 -27.71 29.45
N LYS A 184 -23.78 -28.75 28.61
CA LYS A 184 -23.84 -30.16 29.03
C LYS A 184 -22.48 -30.85 29.12
N SER A 185 -21.42 -30.24 28.59
CA SER A 185 -20.08 -30.84 28.50
C SER A 185 -19.21 -30.65 29.75
N VAL A 186 -19.80 -30.26 30.89
CA VAL A 186 -19.07 -29.99 32.15
C VAL A 186 -19.67 -30.75 33.35
N ASP A 187 -20.65 -31.63 33.12
CA ASP A 187 -21.03 -32.68 34.08
C ASP A 187 -20.41 -34.03 33.71
#